data_AF-A9FZE5-F1
#
_entry.id   AF-A9FZE5-F1
#
_cell.length_a   1.000
_cell.length_b   1.000
_cell.length_c   1.000
_cell.angle_alpha   90.00
_cell.angle_beta   90.00
_cell.angle_gamma   90.00
#
_symmetry.space_group_name_H-M   'P 1'
#
loop_
_entity.id
_entity.type
_entity.pdbx_description
1 polymer ?
#
loop_
_entity_poly.entity_id
_entity_poly.type
_entity_poly.pdbx_seq_one_letter_code
_entity_poly.pdbx_strand_id
1 'polypeptide(L)'
;MLGALNLQTRHTVGRTRRLCLAFSKTIRGHRAAIGLGIASYNWVRVHGTLGTTPAVAAGLTERPWTLAELVTAALAEEETAPPVAQPLKLQPRPGETPAPARELPGGRGWLRLVSGGTAPSMPAAAPPEPEPPPSEPPPGPGPRRMVQLILFGE
;
A
#
# COMPACT_ATOMS: atom_id res chain seq x y z
N MET A 1 9.10 -4.60 16.23
CA MET A 1 9.23 -5.87 15.47
C MET A 1 9.53 -5.68 13.97
N LEU A 2 9.00 -4.68 13.27
CA LEU A 2 9.17 -4.57 11.79
C LEU A 2 10.58 -4.17 11.30
N GLY A 3 11.44 -3.60 12.15
CA GLY A 3 12.73 -3.03 11.74
C GLY A 3 13.78 -4.06 11.29
N ALA A 4 13.90 -5.18 12.03
CA ALA A 4 14.91 -6.21 11.76
C ALA A 4 14.64 -6.95 10.44
N LEU A 5 13.38 -7.28 10.16
CA LEU A 5 12.98 -7.94 8.91
C LEU A 5 13.33 -7.09 7.69
N ASN A 6 13.00 -5.79 7.72
CA ASN A 6 13.25 -4.89 6.58
C ASN A 6 14.75 -4.80 6.21
N LEU A 7 15.61 -4.66 7.22
CA LEU A 7 17.06 -4.64 7.03
C LEU A 7 17.54 -6.00 6.52
N GLN A 8 17.07 -7.08 7.15
CA GLN A 8 17.43 -8.44 6.78
C GLN A 8 17.09 -8.71 5.31
N THR A 9 15.86 -8.45 4.87
CA THR A 9 15.43 -8.68 3.47
C THR A 9 16.34 -7.93 2.50
N ARG A 10 16.70 -6.68 2.78
CA ARG A 10 17.58 -5.86 1.92
C ARG A 10 18.99 -6.43 1.77
N HIS A 11 19.52 -7.04 2.84
CA HIS A 11 20.86 -7.62 2.84
C HIS A 11 20.90 -9.09 2.42
N THR A 12 19.83 -9.85 2.60
CA THR A 12 19.83 -11.29 2.27
C THR A 12 19.39 -11.50 0.84
N VAL A 13 18.35 -10.79 0.39
CA VAL A 13 17.86 -10.90 -0.98
C VAL A 13 18.77 -10.10 -1.91
N GLY A 14 19.52 -10.77 -2.78
CA GLY A 14 20.44 -10.09 -3.71
C GLY A 14 19.74 -9.07 -4.60
N ARG A 15 18.51 -9.37 -5.03
CA ARG A 15 17.73 -8.55 -5.97
C ARG A 15 17.33 -7.17 -5.47
N THR A 16 17.43 -6.91 -4.16
CA THR A 16 17.21 -5.58 -3.58
C THR A 16 18.49 -4.73 -3.52
N ARG A 17 19.64 -5.33 -3.82
CA ARG A 17 20.95 -4.66 -3.80
C ARG A 17 21.32 -4.14 -5.18
N ARG A 18 21.96 -2.98 -5.22
CA ARG A 18 22.60 -2.43 -6.42
C ARG A 18 23.96 -3.10 -6.64
N LEU A 19 24.41 -3.21 -7.89
CA LEU A 19 25.71 -3.78 -8.27
C LEU A 19 25.91 -5.24 -7.78
N CYS A 20 24.92 -6.10 -7.95
CA CYS A 20 25.01 -7.51 -7.59
C CYS A 20 24.72 -8.44 -8.76
N LEU A 21 25.20 -9.69 -8.69
CA LEU A 21 25.04 -10.70 -9.74
C LEU A 21 23.64 -11.36 -9.77
N ALA A 22 22.60 -10.70 -9.24
CA ALA A 22 21.23 -11.22 -9.13
C ALA A 22 20.29 -10.56 -10.16
N PHE A 23 20.67 -10.57 -11.43
CA PHE A 23 20.15 -9.71 -12.51
C PHE A 23 18.82 -10.13 -13.14
N SER A 24 18.12 -11.13 -12.60
CA SER A 24 16.94 -11.65 -13.30
C SER A 24 15.79 -10.62 -13.28
N LYS A 25 15.35 -10.22 -14.49
CA LYS A 25 14.34 -9.19 -14.76
C LYS A 25 12.90 -9.66 -14.59
N THR A 26 12.67 -10.96 -14.37
CA THR A 26 11.32 -11.51 -14.28
C THR A 26 10.68 -11.14 -12.94
N ILE A 27 9.44 -10.63 -13.00
CA ILE A 27 8.68 -10.30 -11.79
C ILE A 27 8.43 -11.55 -10.93
N ARG A 28 8.18 -12.70 -11.57
CA ARG A 28 8.03 -13.99 -10.90
C ARG A 28 9.26 -14.33 -10.05
N GLY A 29 10.47 -14.17 -10.60
CA GLY A 29 11.71 -14.43 -9.87
C GLY A 29 11.93 -13.46 -8.71
N HIS A 30 11.53 -12.19 -8.85
CA HIS A 30 11.57 -11.24 -7.74
C HIS A 30 10.61 -11.63 -6.62
N ARG A 31 9.36 -11.95 -6.95
CA ARG A 31 8.35 -12.41 -5.98
C ARG A 31 8.83 -13.65 -5.23
N ALA A 32 9.33 -14.65 -5.95
CA ALA A 32 9.86 -15.88 -5.35
C ALA A 32 11.05 -15.60 -4.40
N ALA A 33 12.00 -14.75 -4.82
CA ALA A 33 13.16 -14.42 -3.98
C ALA A 33 12.78 -13.66 -2.69
N ILE A 34 11.82 -12.73 -2.78
CA ILE A 34 11.32 -12.00 -1.61
C ILE A 34 10.53 -12.94 -0.69
N GLY A 35 9.62 -13.74 -1.25
CA GLY A 35 8.83 -14.72 -0.50
C GLY A 35 9.71 -15.69 0.27
N LEU A 36 10.71 -16.29 -0.40
CA LEU A 36 11.65 -17.21 0.23
C LEU A 36 12.52 -16.52 1.29
N GLY A 37 12.97 -15.27 1.04
CA GLY A 37 13.76 -14.51 2.00
C GLY A 37 12.99 -14.20 3.29
N ILE A 38 11.71 -13.82 3.17
CA ILE A 38 10.83 -13.60 4.31
C ILE A 38 10.55 -14.92 5.04
N ALA A 39 10.30 -16.00 4.29
CA ALA A 39 10.02 -17.29 4.88
C ALA A 39 11.22 -17.87 5.65
N SER A 40 12.43 -17.79 5.09
CA SER A 40 13.63 -18.21 5.79
C SER A 40 13.83 -17.46 7.12
N TYR A 41 13.54 -16.16 7.16
CA TYR A 41 13.66 -15.37 8.39
C TYR A 41 12.60 -15.75 9.45
N ASN A 42 11.36 -15.99 9.04
CA ASN A 42 10.26 -16.25 9.98
C ASN A 42 10.25 -17.68 10.53
N TRP A 43 10.59 -18.69 9.71
CA TRP A 43 10.45 -20.10 10.09
C TRP A 43 11.77 -20.77 10.52
N VAL A 44 12.91 -20.38 9.94
CA VAL A 44 14.20 -21.06 10.16
C VAL A 44 15.11 -20.29 11.11
N ARG A 45 15.21 -18.97 10.94
CA ARG A 45 16.20 -18.18 11.68
C ARG A 45 15.71 -17.74 13.05
N VAL A 46 16.46 -18.12 14.09
CA VAL A 46 16.23 -17.61 15.45
C VAL A 46 16.59 -16.12 15.53
N HIS A 47 15.67 -15.30 16.04
CA HIS A 47 15.90 -13.88 16.19
C HIS A 47 16.53 -13.58 17.56
N GLY A 48 17.66 -12.87 17.58
CA GLY A 48 18.45 -12.68 18.80
C GLY A 48 17.68 -12.06 19.97
N THR A 49 16.80 -11.08 19.71
CA THR A 49 16.01 -10.43 20.77
C THR A 49 14.81 -11.27 21.22
N LEU A 50 14.25 -12.11 20.35
CA LEU A 50 13.12 -12.97 20.69
C LEU A 50 13.57 -14.30 21.31
N GLY A 51 14.83 -14.70 21.10
CA GLY A 51 15.34 -16.01 21.51
C GLY A 51 14.73 -17.21 20.75
N THR A 52 13.72 -16.97 19.91
CA THR A 52 13.04 -17.96 19.08
C THR A 52 12.77 -17.43 17.67
N THR A 53 12.17 -18.23 16.80
CA THR A 53 11.77 -17.78 15.46
C THR A 53 10.47 -16.97 15.54
N PRO A 54 10.28 -15.97 14.65
CA PRO A 54 9.04 -15.20 14.60
C PRO A 54 7.78 -16.06 14.45
N ALA A 55 7.83 -17.17 13.69
CA ALA A 55 6.70 -18.07 13.53
C ALA A 55 6.32 -18.78 14.83
N VAL A 56 7.31 -19.18 15.64
CA VAL A 56 7.06 -19.78 16.96
C VAL A 56 6.51 -18.75 17.94
N ALA A 57 7.09 -17.55 17.96
CA ALA A 57 6.59 -16.45 18.81
C ALA A 57 5.15 -16.04 18.46
N ALA A 58 4.75 -16.19 17.20
CA ALA A 58 3.39 -15.96 16.72
C ALA A 58 2.45 -17.16 16.95
N GLY A 59 2.93 -18.28 17.49
CA GLY A 59 2.15 -19.49 17.72
C GLY A 59 1.74 -20.23 16.44
N LEU A 60 2.41 -19.98 15.32
CA LEU A 60 2.15 -20.66 14.04
C LEU A 60 2.77 -22.06 14.00
N THR A 61 3.87 -22.26 14.72
CA THR A 61 4.59 -23.53 14.82
C THR A 61 5.11 -23.73 16.23
N GLU A 62 5.24 -24.98 16.68
CA GLU A 62 5.77 -25.29 18.00
C GLU A 62 7.31 -25.24 18.05
N ARG A 63 7.95 -25.48 16.90
CA ARG A 63 9.41 -25.51 16.76
C ARG A 63 9.91 -24.72 15.55
N PRO A 64 11.17 -24.28 15.57
CA PRO A 64 11.86 -23.79 14.38
C PRO A 64 11.91 -24.85 13.29
N TRP A 65 11.76 -24.42 12.04
CA TRP A 65 11.94 -25.28 10.88
C TRP A 65 13.41 -25.43 10.54
N THR A 66 13.76 -26.57 9.97
CA THR A 66 15.03 -26.74 9.27
C THR A 66 14.94 -26.12 7.88
N LEU A 67 16.10 -25.82 7.27
CA LEU A 67 16.13 -25.31 5.89
C LEU A 67 15.56 -26.34 4.90
N ALA A 68 15.75 -27.64 5.15
CA ALA A 68 15.21 -28.71 4.31
C ALA A 68 13.68 -28.74 4.36
N GLU A 69 13.09 -28.67 5.56
CA GLU A 69 11.63 -28.59 5.73
C GLU A 69 11.03 -27.40 4.98
N LEU A 70 11.68 -26.22 5.06
CA LEU A 70 11.26 -25.04 4.33
C LEU A 70 11.24 -25.26 2.81
N VAL A 71 12.30 -25.87 2.26
CA VAL A 71 12.39 -26.13 0.81
C VAL A 71 11.35 -27.15 0.38
N THR A 72 11.17 -28.23 1.15
CA THR A 72 10.15 -29.24 0.88
C THR A 72 8.75 -28.64 0.88
N ALA A 73 8.42 -27.83 1.89
CA ALA A 73 7.13 -27.15 1.96
C ALA A 73 6.95 -26.17 0.78
N ALA A 74 7.95 -25.36 0.47
CA ALA A 74 7.88 -24.38 -0.62
C ALA A 74 7.68 -25.01 -2.01
N LEU A 75 8.13 -26.24 -2.21
CA LEU A 75 7.92 -27.00 -3.45
C LEU A 75 6.60 -27.77 -3.48
N ALA A 76 6.03 -28.08 -2.31
CA ALA A 76 4.77 -28.80 -2.18
C ALA A 76 3.55 -27.88 -2.26
N GLU A 77 3.70 -26.60 -1.93
CA GLU A 77 2.62 -25.60 -2.00
C GLU A 77 2.13 -25.39 -3.43
N GLU A 78 0.82 -25.51 -3.63
CA GLU A 78 0.16 -25.17 -4.90
C GLU A 78 -0.05 -23.65 -5.05
N GLU A 79 -0.26 -23.19 -6.28
CA GLU A 79 -0.42 -21.75 -6.55
C GLU A 79 -1.66 -21.20 -5.84
N THR A 80 -1.42 -20.45 -4.76
CA THR A 80 -2.48 -19.87 -3.95
C THR A 80 -3.19 -18.76 -4.73
N ALA A 81 -4.52 -18.81 -4.74
CA ALA A 81 -5.33 -17.73 -5.31
C ALA A 81 -5.02 -16.39 -4.59
N PRO A 82 -5.04 -15.24 -5.30
CA PRO A 82 -4.82 -13.95 -4.67
C PRO A 82 -5.74 -13.74 -3.45
N PRO A 83 -5.23 -13.23 -2.33
CA PRO A 83 -6.04 -13.06 -1.14
C PRO A 83 -7.17 -12.06 -1.41
N VAL A 84 -8.39 -12.40 -1.01
CA VAL A 84 -9.54 -11.51 -1.09
C VAL A 84 -9.34 -10.38 -0.09
N ALA A 85 -9.36 -9.13 -0.57
CA ALA A 85 -9.18 -7.95 0.27
C ALA A 85 -10.30 -7.87 1.32
N GLN A 86 -9.97 -8.09 2.59
CA GLN A 86 -10.90 -7.90 3.69
C GLN A 86 -10.79 -6.46 4.23
N PRO A 87 -11.91 -5.78 4.54
CA PRO A 87 -11.86 -4.44 5.12
C PRO A 87 -11.21 -4.51 6.52
N LEU A 88 -10.04 -3.88 6.65
CA LEU A 88 -9.30 -3.81 7.91
C LEU A 88 -10.03 -2.91 8.90
N LYS A 89 -10.45 -3.47 10.04
CA LYS A 89 -10.92 -2.68 11.19
C LYS A 89 -9.71 -2.13 11.93
N LEU A 90 -9.28 -0.92 11.56
CA LEU A 90 -8.22 -0.21 12.27
C LEU A 90 -8.71 0.12 13.68
N GLN A 91 -8.15 -0.53 14.70
CA GLN A 91 -8.40 -0.11 16.07
C GLN A 91 -7.75 1.26 16.30
N PRO A 92 -8.48 2.25 16.84
CA PRO A 92 -7.90 3.54 17.17
C PRO A 92 -6.80 3.35 18.23
N ARG A 93 -5.73 4.13 18.13
CA ARG A 93 -4.64 4.10 19.12
C ARG A 93 -5.23 4.47 20.50
N PRO A 94 -4.80 3.83 21.60
CA PRO A 94 -5.26 4.21 22.93
C PRO A 94 -5.02 5.71 23.18
N GLY A 95 -6.09 6.47 23.41
CA GLY A 95 -6.07 7.94 23.57
C GLY A 95 -6.40 8.76 22.31
N GLU A 96 -6.58 8.13 21.15
CA GLU A 96 -6.98 8.80 19.91
C GLU A 96 -8.51 8.78 19.76
N THR A 97 -9.16 9.92 19.96
CA THR A 97 -10.58 10.07 19.61
C THR A 97 -10.67 10.16 18.08
N PRO A 98 -11.48 9.33 17.40
CA PRO A 98 -11.59 9.38 15.95
C PRO A 98 -12.16 10.74 15.53
N ALA A 99 -11.28 11.60 15.01
CA ALA A 99 -11.68 12.90 14.51
C ALA A 99 -12.59 12.76 13.28
N PRO A 100 -13.62 13.60 13.14
CA PRO A 100 -14.45 13.60 11.94
C PRO A 100 -13.57 13.90 10.72
N ALA A 101 -13.67 13.03 9.70
CA ALA A 101 -13.03 13.24 8.41
C ALA A 101 -13.96 14.10 7.55
N ARG A 102 -13.41 15.16 6.94
CA ARG A 102 -14.13 15.98 5.96
C ARG A 102 -13.54 15.72 4.57
N GLU A 103 -14.41 15.61 3.58
CA GLU A 103 -13.99 15.56 2.19
C GLU A 103 -13.34 16.90 1.78
N LEU A 104 -12.22 16.80 1.07
CA LEU A 104 -11.56 17.95 0.48
C LEU A 104 -12.47 18.61 -0.56
N PRO A 105 -12.50 19.95 -0.65
CA PRO A 105 -13.16 20.65 -1.74
C PRO A 105 -12.66 20.12 -3.09
N GLY A 106 -13.58 19.73 -3.97
CA GLY A 106 -13.26 19.15 -5.29
C GLY A 106 -13.01 17.64 -5.32
N GLY A 107 -13.36 16.91 -4.25
CA GLY A 107 -13.39 15.43 -4.25
C GLY A 107 -12.01 14.75 -4.25
N ARG A 108 -10.95 15.50 -3.95
CA ARG A 108 -9.55 15.00 -4.01
C ARG A 108 -9.07 14.38 -2.69
N GLY A 109 -9.90 13.57 -2.06
CA GLY A 109 -9.57 12.79 -0.86
C GLY A 109 -10.18 13.32 0.45
N TRP A 110 -9.71 12.78 1.57
CA TRP A 110 -10.20 13.09 2.92
C TRP A 110 -9.10 13.74 3.79
N LEU A 111 -9.45 14.79 4.54
CA LEU A 111 -8.62 15.33 5.60
C LEU A 111 -9.24 15.01 6.96
N ARG A 112 -8.41 14.54 7.90
CA ARG A 112 -8.81 14.38 9.30
C ARG A 112 -8.59 15.71 10.02
N LEU A 113 -9.57 16.15 10.79
CA LEU A 113 -9.44 17.33 11.63
C LEU A 113 -8.48 17.02 12.79
N VAL A 114 -7.25 17.54 12.73
CA VAL A 114 -6.33 17.52 13.88
C VAL A 114 -6.64 18.77 14.71
N SER A 115 -7.05 18.60 15.96
CA SER A 115 -7.37 19.72 16.86
C SER A 115 -6.10 20.50 17.22
N GLY A 116 -5.73 21.44 16.37
CA GLY A 116 -4.58 22.32 16.54
C GLY A 116 -4.80 23.61 15.77
N GLY A 117 -5.75 24.43 16.21
CA GLY A 117 -6.05 25.73 15.61
C GLY A 117 -7.37 26.32 16.08
N THR A 118 -7.36 27.62 16.40
CA THR A 118 -8.48 28.44 16.89
C THR A 118 -9.76 28.26 16.07
N ALA A 119 -10.92 28.23 16.76
CA ALA A 119 -12.25 28.03 16.19
C ALA A 119 -12.58 29.02 15.05
N PRO A 120 -13.20 28.57 13.95
CA PRO A 120 -13.66 29.48 12.90
C PRO A 120 -14.92 30.25 13.33
N SER A 121 -14.96 31.53 12.97
CA SER A 121 -16.10 32.44 13.11
C SER A 121 -17.35 31.89 12.41
N MET A 122 -18.53 32.13 13.01
CA MET A 122 -19.83 31.78 12.42
C MET A 122 -20.00 32.36 11.00
N PRO A 123 -20.68 31.64 10.08
CA PRO A 123 -20.95 32.16 8.75
C PRO A 123 -21.98 33.30 8.82
N ALA A 124 -21.68 34.41 8.12
CA ALA A 124 -22.58 35.54 7.95
C ALA A 124 -23.85 35.14 7.19
N ALA A 125 -24.96 35.82 7.52
CA ALA A 125 -26.29 35.60 6.96
C ALA A 125 -26.30 35.67 5.42
N ALA A 126 -27.12 34.80 4.80
CA ALA A 126 -27.26 34.69 3.35
C ALA A 126 -27.83 36.00 2.73
N PRO A 127 -27.25 36.52 1.63
CA PRO A 127 -27.82 37.65 0.89
C PRO A 127 -29.11 37.26 0.14
N PRO A 128 -30.06 38.19 -0.08
CA PRO A 128 -31.31 37.91 -0.80
C PRO A 128 -31.07 37.61 -2.30
N GLU A 129 -31.95 36.78 -2.85
CA GLU A 129 -31.89 36.16 -4.17
C GLU A 129 -32.02 37.18 -5.33
N PRO A 130 -31.13 37.19 -6.35
CA PRO A 130 -31.27 38.05 -7.51
C PRO A 130 -32.16 37.44 -8.61
N GLU A 131 -32.96 38.29 -9.27
CA GLU A 131 -33.92 37.99 -10.36
C GLU A 131 -33.33 37.24 -11.57
N PRO A 132 -34.15 36.51 -12.37
CA PRO A 132 -33.66 35.63 -13.43
C PRO A 132 -33.01 36.37 -14.61
N PRO A 133 -31.96 35.80 -15.22
CA PRO A 133 -31.19 36.44 -16.28
C PRO A 133 -31.87 36.42 -17.67
N PRO A 134 -31.56 37.40 -18.55
CA PRO A 134 -32.03 37.43 -19.94
C PRO A 134 -31.45 36.29 -20.80
N SER A 135 -32.23 35.91 -21.81
CA SER A 135 -32.06 34.83 -22.80
C SER A 135 -30.64 34.62 -23.36
N GLU A 136 -30.23 33.35 -23.47
CA GLU A 136 -28.91 32.87 -23.94
C GLU A 136 -28.55 33.31 -25.39
N PRO A 137 -27.28 33.72 -25.64
CA PRO A 137 -26.72 33.91 -26.98
C PRO A 137 -26.33 32.57 -27.65
N PRO A 138 -26.24 32.52 -29.01
CA PRO A 138 -26.16 31.27 -29.78
C PRO A 138 -24.88 30.45 -29.52
N PRO A 139 -24.94 29.11 -29.72
CA PRO A 139 -23.85 28.21 -29.36
C PRO A 139 -22.60 28.44 -30.21
N GLY A 140 -21.45 28.49 -29.53
CA GLY A 140 -20.13 28.60 -30.15
C GLY A 140 -19.71 27.35 -30.94
N PRO A 141 -18.69 27.46 -31.82
CA PRO A 141 -18.30 26.37 -32.71
C PRO A 141 -17.75 25.17 -31.93
N GLY A 142 -18.19 23.97 -32.34
CA GLY A 142 -17.86 22.69 -31.70
C GLY A 142 -16.37 22.31 -31.75
N PRO A 143 -15.96 21.30 -30.95
CA PRO A 143 -14.56 20.96 -30.74
C PRO A 143 -13.89 20.43 -32.02
N ARG A 144 -12.66 20.90 -32.28
CA ARG A 144 -11.83 20.43 -33.39
C ARG A 144 -11.33 19.01 -33.10
N ARG A 145 -11.57 18.09 -34.04
CA ARG A 145 -11.12 16.69 -33.98
C ARG A 145 -9.60 16.62 -33.97
N MET A 146 -9.00 16.03 -32.93
CA MET A 146 -7.55 15.77 -32.89
C MET A 146 -7.19 14.69 -33.91
N VAL A 147 -6.30 15.03 -34.84
CA VAL A 147 -5.67 14.07 -35.76
C VAL A 147 -4.40 13.56 -35.08
N GLN A 148 -4.36 12.27 -34.76
CA GLN A 148 -3.14 11.61 -34.30
C GLN A 148 -2.21 11.46 -35.51
N LEU A 149 -1.10 12.20 -35.54
CA LEU A 149 -0.04 11.93 -36.51
C LEU A 149 0.57 10.56 -36.19
N ILE A 150 0.41 9.62 -37.12
CA ILE A 150 1.07 8.32 -37.08
C ILE A 150 2.56 8.56 -37.39
N LEU A 151 3.42 8.51 -36.37
CA LEU A 151 4.86 8.77 -36.48
C LEU A 151 5.68 7.52 -36.90
N PHE A 152 5.01 6.41 -37.19
CA PHE A 152 5.62 5.21 -37.77
C PHE A 152 4.63 4.63 -38.78
N GLY A 153 4.81 5.00 -40.06
CA GLY A 153 4.41 4.13 -41.16
C GLY A 153 5.45 3.02 -41.32
N GLU A 154 5.09 1.99 -42.07
CA GLU A 154 6.08 1.10 -42.72
C GLU A 154 7.20 1.91 -43.38
#